data_AF-A0A1H3UFN5-F1
#
_entry.id   AF-A0A1H3UFN5-F1
#
_cell.length_a   1.000
_cell.length_b   1.000
_cell.length_c   1.000
_cell.angle_alpha   90.00
_cell.angle_beta   90.00
_cell.angle_gamma   90.00
#
_symmetry.space_group_name_H-M   'P 1'
#
loop_
_entity.id
_entity.type
_entity.pdbx_description
1 polymer ?
#
loop_
_entity_poly.entity_id
_entity_poly.type
_entity_poly.pdbx_seq_one_letter_code
_entity_poly.pdbx_strand_id
1 'polypeptide(L)'
;MRTDYSKGEAALRVPLPLSMSMSMPISLSLAASAGAPTGPPAAVRAPQDVLSGVRVASQLLQDFRPITESIEWELGHLHWAQAGLLTFAENEVPYVVNNSGRLSEDAAALLFHHCADTAPQGTIAVLELGAGCGLFARMFLQAFRHLCQQEGRDFDQRLVCYVTDGSPRTVAQWHERGLFAEFGGQVVAGCCDAMHPEAVRLHDGSTVPLPPLHAVFCNYVLDVLPATVVRRQNGGPVQELRIRTRLTDDAQLVRQYTALSPHEIRALVDHADAAERARLLPLVGLFEQETGFFDCGDAALSPWVDAALSVSQDATRLLVNHGAFGALQTLQQRLAPKGLVLINDYGACTPEAAAQSVASQRFGRTSAIGLNFPLLAQLFGREGWQVLAPSGDAQRAIHARLLIGEGCERTAAAFLNRFSADAQQFFEAPAHEARTHLESGRQDAALESYRQAITRSPRDWRLLGEVAEFVGLQLRDFAAGIELARSALELNPWLSTWLWNVLGDCLFCQEQFAAAHDAYLQAERIDPRDARTQLNLAYTWQQCGDPGRALACIAQGLAGDAHGVHTQRLMEKQQQILAQIAALRASQQQRLAQRAARLQAGA
;
A
#
# COMPACT_ATOMS: atom_id res chain seq x y z
N MET A 1 -4.18 7.95 -17.54
CA MET A 1 -3.89 6.64 -18.17
C MET A 1 -2.48 6.24 -17.73
N ARG A 2 -2.32 5.02 -17.18
CA ARG A 2 -1.09 4.51 -16.51
C ARG A 2 0.21 4.85 -17.27
N THR A 3 1.15 5.54 -16.62
CA THR A 3 2.54 5.67 -17.10
C THR A 3 3.28 4.37 -16.81
N ASP A 4 3.38 3.58 -17.87
CA ASP A 4 4.13 2.33 -17.96
C ASP A 4 5.59 2.66 -18.30
N TYR A 5 6.50 2.40 -17.37
CA TYR A 5 7.95 2.48 -17.61
C TYR A 5 8.41 1.26 -18.41
N SER A 6 7.96 1.15 -19.66
CA SER A 6 8.46 0.14 -20.58
C SER A 6 8.29 0.60 -22.02
N LYS A 7 9.33 1.22 -22.59
CA LYS A 7 9.58 1.26 -24.05
C LYS A 7 10.95 1.86 -24.36
N GLY A 8 11.95 0.98 -24.35
CA GLY A 8 13.03 1.02 -25.32
C GLY A 8 12.86 -0.18 -26.25
N GLU A 9 12.94 0.06 -27.55
CA GLU A 9 13.10 -0.93 -28.64
C GLU A 9 11.84 -1.60 -29.19
N ALA A 10 11.29 -0.94 -30.22
CA ALA A 10 10.58 -1.60 -31.30
C ALA A 10 11.40 -1.46 -32.59
N ALA A 11 11.82 -2.57 -33.18
CA ALA A 11 11.93 -2.71 -34.64
C ALA A 11 12.03 -4.18 -35.07
N LEU A 12 11.20 -4.52 -36.05
CA LEU A 12 11.24 -5.67 -36.99
C LEU A 12 10.44 -6.93 -36.61
N ARG A 13 9.13 -6.87 -36.93
CA ARG A 13 8.36 -8.04 -37.38
C ARG A 13 8.37 -8.09 -38.91
N VAL A 14 8.84 -9.19 -39.48
CA VAL A 14 8.36 -9.76 -40.76
C VAL A 14 8.23 -11.28 -40.54
N PRO A 15 7.11 -11.92 -40.92
CA PRO A 15 6.84 -13.33 -40.62
C PRO A 15 7.32 -14.27 -41.74
N LEU A 16 7.45 -15.58 -41.43
CA LEU A 16 7.25 -16.80 -42.27
C LEU A 16 8.15 -17.96 -41.73
N PRO A 17 7.95 -19.24 -42.11
CA PRO A 17 6.76 -20.08 -41.99
C PRO A 17 7.08 -21.47 -41.35
N LEU A 18 6.06 -22.35 -41.30
CA LEU A 18 6.11 -23.75 -40.89
C LEU A 18 7.12 -24.64 -41.65
N SER A 19 7.53 -25.69 -40.92
CA SER A 19 8.14 -26.96 -41.34
C SER A 19 9.67 -27.00 -41.51
N MET A 20 10.31 -27.81 -40.66
CA MET A 20 11.40 -28.70 -41.07
C MET A 20 11.58 -29.82 -40.03
N SER A 21 11.38 -31.05 -40.50
CA SER A 21 11.83 -32.27 -39.84
C SER A 21 13.35 -32.35 -39.88
N MET A 22 13.98 -32.68 -38.76
CA MET A 22 15.39 -33.10 -38.76
C MET A 22 15.56 -34.35 -37.91
N SER A 23 15.81 -35.45 -38.63
CA SER A 23 16.32 -36.72 -38.13
C SER A 23 17.74 -36.53 -37.58
N MET A 24 18.02 -37.00 -36.37
CA MET A 24 19.40 -37.16 -35.87
C MET A 24 19.84 -38.63 -35.99
N PRO A 25 21.05 -38.91 -36.50
CA PRO A 25 21.66 -40.23 -36.39
C PRO A 25 22.49 -40.29 -35.11
N ILE A 26 22.20 -41.24 -34.21
CA ILE A 26 23.09 -41.58 -33.10
C ILE A 26 23.81 -42.88 -33.49
N SER A 27 25.10 -42.77 -33.82
CA SER A 27 26.02 -43.90 -33.82
C SER A 27 26.55 -44.10 -32.40
N LEU A 28 26.26 -45.25 -31.79
CA LEU A 28 26.82 -45.66 -30.51
C LEU A 28 27.77 -46.85 -30.74
N SER A 29 29.05 -46.58 -30.46
CA SER A 29 30.14 -47.54 -30.41
C SER A 29 29.96 -48.50 -29.23
N LEU A 30 30.10 -49.79 -29.49
CA LEU A 30 30.16 -50.88 -28.51
C LEU A 30 31.46 -50.82 -27.71
N ALA A 31 31.34 -50.62 -26.39
CA ALA A 31 32.36 -51.00 -25.42
C ALA A 31 31.71 -51.91 -24.37
N ALA A 32 32.30 -53.08 -24.19
CA ALA A 32 31.81 -54.16 -23.34
C ALA A 32 32.35 -54.08 -21.89
N SER A 33 31.63 -54.79 -21.01
CA SER A 33 31.85 -55.07 -19.58
C SER A 33 31.19 -54.06 -18.60
N ALA A 34 30.42 -54.47 -17.59
CA ALA A 34 30.34 -55.75 -16.89
C ALA A 34 28.92 -56.03 -16.31
N GLY A 35 28.56 -57.31 -16.25
CA GLY A 35 27.64 -57.93 -15.27
C GLY A 35 26.22 -57.39 -15.13
N ALA A 36 25.31 -57.78 -16.03
CA ALA A 36 23.87 -57.65 -15.79
C ALA A 36 23.37 -58.78 -14.87
N PRO A 37 22.55 -58.51 -13.83
CA PRO A 37 21.85 -59.58 -13.12
C PRO A 37 20.79 -60.16 -14.06
N THR A 38 20.99 -61.42 -14.46
CA THR A 38 20.03 -62.20 -15.24
C THR A 38 18.88 -62.66 -14.32
N GLY A 39 17.95 -61.75 -14.06
CA GLY A 39 16.59 -62.09 -13.63
C GLY A 39 15.61 -61.85 -14.79
N PRO A 40 14.43 -62.49 -14.81
CA PRO A 40 13.40 -62.15 -15.79
C PRO A 40 13.11 -60.64 -15.71
N PRO A 41 12.79 -59.96 -16.82
CA PRO A 41 12.43 -58.55 -16.77
C PRO A 41 11.32 -58.40 -15.74
N ALA A 42 11.55 -57.53 -14.73
CA ALA A 42 10.56 -57.28 -13.71
C ALA A 42 9.22 -57.03 -14.41
N ALA A 43 8.21 -57.84 -14.09
CA ALA A 43 6.92 -57.79 -14.77
C ALA A 43 6.47 -56.34 -14.84
N VAL A 44 6.23 -55.84 -16.06
CA VAL A 44 5.74 -54.48 -16.26
C VAL A 44 4.43 -54.37 -15.49
N ARG A 45 4.46 -53.61 -14.39
CA ARG A 45 3.29 -53.41 -13.54
C ARG A 45 2.15 -52.89 -14.40
N ALA A 46 0.93 -53.36 -14.12
CA ALA A 46 -0.22 -52.87 -14.86
C ALA A 46 -0.29 -51.33 -14.72
N PRO A 47 -0.62 -50.58 -15.79
CA PRO A 47 -0.62 -49.12 -15.73
C PRO A 47 -1.40 -48.54 -14.55
N GLN A 48 -2.50 -49.19 -14.14
CA GLN A 48 -3.27 -48.82 -12.94
C GLN A 48 -2.50 -48.99 -11.61
N ASP A 49 -1.61 -49.98 -11.50
CA ASP A 49 -0.79 -50.22 -10.31
C ASP A 49 0.43 -49.30 -10.25
N VAL A 50 0.91 -48.85 -11.42
CA VAL A 50 1.90 -47.78 -11.52
C VAL A 50 1.24 -46.46 -11.09
N LEU A 51 0.09 -46.13 -11.66
CA LEU A 51 -0.69 -44.92 -11.32
C LEU A 51 -1.16 -44.90 -9.86
N SER A 52 -1.55 -46.04 -9.27
CA SER A 52 -1.97 -46.11 -7.87
C SER A 52 -0.85 -45.78 -6.88
N GLY A 53 0.41 -45.90 -7.30
CA GLY A 53 1.60 -45.45 -6.57
C GLY A 53 2.05 -44.03 -6.90
N VAL A 54 1.58 -43.42 -8.00
CA VAL A 54 1.86 -42.03 -8.33
C VAL A 54 1.05 -41.14 -7.38
N ARG A 55 1.75 -40.28 -6.64
CA ARG A 55 1.15 -39.20 -5.86
C ARG A 55 1.56 -37.90 -6.51
N VAL A 56 0.61 -37.02 -6.76
CA VAL A 56 0.93 -35.59 -6.91
C VAL A 56 1.25 -35.10 -5.51
N ALA A 57 2.42 -34.50 -5.30
CA ALA A 57 2.75 -33.92 -4.02
C ALA A 57 1.67 -32.89 -3.66
N SER A 58 0.92 -33.14 -2.59
CA SER A 58 -0.13 -32.22 -2.18
C SER A 58 0.52 -31.03 -1.49
N GLN A 59 0.64 -29.94 -2.22
CA GLN A 59 0.98 -28.62 -1.69
C GLN A 59 -0.25 -27.87 -1.18
N LEU A 60 -1.35 -28.60 -0.95
CA LEU A 60 -2.53 -28.05 -0.31
C LEU A 60 -2.16 -27.49 1.06
N LEU A 61 -2.39 -26.20 1.24
CA LEU A 61 -2.27 -25.52 2.52
C LEU A 61 -3.62 -25.48 3.23
N GLN A 62 -4.66 -25.06 2.52
CA GLN A 62 -6.02 -24.91 3.05
C GLN A 62 -7.02 -25.30 1.97
N ASP A 63 -8.00 -26.16 2.29
CA ASP A 63 -9.09 -26.52 1.36
C ASP A 63 -10.09 -25.36 1.17
N PHE A 64 -11.11 -25.53 0.33
CA PHE A 64 -12.08 -24.49 0.00
C PHE A 64 -12.76 -23.85 1.23
N ARG A 65 -12.47 -22.57 1.46
CA ARG A 65 -13.07 -21.71 2.50
C ARG A 65 -13.67 -20.44 1.89
N PRO A 66 -14.63 -19.78 2.56
CA PRO A 66 -15.00 -18.41 2.22
C PRO A 66 -13.75 -17.51 2.08
N ILE A 67 -13.78 -16.54 1.17
CA ILE A 67 -12.61 -15.70 0.84
C ILE A 67 -12.01 -15.07 2.09
N THR A 68 -12.87 -14.57 2.98
CA THR A 68 -12.53 -13.86 4.21
C THR A 68 -12.16 -14.79 5.38
N GLU A 69 -12.25 -16.09 5.19
CA GLU A 69 -11.77 -17.14 6.11
C GLU A 69 -10.51 -17.84 5.57
N SER A 70 -9.96 -17.34 4.46
CA SER A 70 -8.78 -17.92 3.86
C SER A 70 -7.52 -17.58 4.65
N ILE A 71 -6.52 -18.46 4.59
CA ILE A 71 -5.22 -18.23 5.23
C ILE A 71 -4.53 -16.96 4.70
N GLU A 72 -4.73 -16.60 3.43
CA GLU A 72 -4.18 -15.35 2.88
C GLU A 72 -4.85 -14.12 3.50
N TRP A 73 -6.18 -14.14 3.64
CA TRP A 73 -6.91 -13.05 4.30
C TRP A 73 -6.46 -12.85 5.74
N GLU A 74 -6.32 -13.95 6.48
CA GLU A 74 -5.88 -13.94 7.87
C GLU A 74 -4.43 -13.43 8.00
N LEU A 75 -3.50 -13.92 7.18
CA LEU A 75 -2.12 -13.45 7.19
C LEU A 75 -2.04 -11.96 6.84
N GLY A 76 -2.90 -11.44 5.97
CA GLY A 76 -3.01 -10.00 5.72
C GLY A 76 -3.33 -9.19 6.97
N HIS A 77 -4.24 -9.67 7.81
CA HIS A 77 -4.57 -9.02 9.09
C HIS A 77 -3.40 -9.07 10.08
N LEU A 78 -2.70 -10.21 10.14
CA LEU A 78 -1.50 -10.36 10.96
C LEU A 78 -0.36 -9.45 10.49
N HIS A 79 -0.21 -9.28 9.18
CA HIS A 79 0.76 -8.35 8.61
C HIS A 79 0.49 -6.91 9.09
N TRP A 80 -0.75 -6.44 8.99
CA TRP A 80 -1.14 -5.12 9.50
C TRP A 80 -0.85 -4.96 11.00
N ALA A 81 -1.15 -5.99 11.80
CA ALA A 81 -0.91 -5.98 13.23
C ALA A 81 0.59 -5.93 13.61
N GLN A 82 1.47 -6.42 12.73
CA GLN A 82 2.92 -6.47 12.98
C GLN A 82 3.69 -5.28 12.36
N ALA A 83 3.42 -4.96 11.10
CA ALA A 83 4.16 -3.96 10.35
C ALA A 83 3.65 -2.52 10.60
N GLY A 84 2.34 -2.35 10.75
CA GLY A 84 1.68 -1.05 10.89
C GLY A 84 2.06 -0.09 9.76
N LEU A 85 2.63 1.06 10.11
CA LEU A 85 3.04 2.12 9.18
C LEU A 85 4.14 1.71 8.19
N LEU A 86 4.92 0.67 8.49
CA LEU A 86 6.02 0.26 7.64
C LEU A 86 5.52 -0.20 6.26
N THR A 87 4.34 -0.82 6.21
CA THR A 87 3.68 -1.25 4.96
C THR A 87 3.45 -0.08 3.99
N PHE A 88 3.21 1.13 4.51
CA PHE A 88 3.09 2.34 3.70
C PHE A 88 4.45 2.93 3.33
N ALA A 89 5.39 2.97 4.27
CA ALA A 89 6.73 3.51 4.05
C ALA A 89 7.50 2.73 2.96
N GLU A 90 7.37 1.40 2.95
CA GLU A 90 7.96 0.50 1.95
C GLU A 90 7.15 0.45 0.64
N ASN A 91 6.05 1.21 0.57
CA ASN A 91 5.15 1.28 -0.59
C ASN A 91 4.58 -0.11 -0.99
N GLU A 92 4.45 -1.04 -0.03
CA GLU A 92 3.79 -2.33 -0.23
C GLU A 92 2.28 -2.15 -0.48
N VAL A 93 1.68 -1.17 0.20
CA VAL A 93 0.28 -0.76 0.02
C VAL A 93 0.22 0.70 -0.46
N PRO A 94 -0.39 0.98 -1.63
CA PRO A 94 -0.52 2.33 -2.14
C PRO A 94 -1.36 3.23 -1.21
N TYR A 95 -0.79 4.34 -0.75
CA TYR A 95 -1.48 5.28 0.15
C TYR A 95 -1.56 6.71 -0.39
N VAL A 96 -0.66 7.09 -1.30
CA VAL A 96 -0.48 8.49 -1.73
C VAL A 96 -1.75 9.12 -2.30
N VAL A 97 -2.55 8.35 -3.04
CA VAL A 97 -3.78 8.85 -3.70
C VAL A 97 -4.79 9.49 -2.73
N ASN A 98 -4.89 8.98 -1.50
CA ASN A 98 -5.78 9.52 -0.46
C ASN A 98 -5.05 10.38 0.56
N ASN A 99 -3.71 10.41 0.51
CA ASN A 99 -2.87 10.96 1.55
C ASN A 99 -1.88 12.00 1.02
N SER A 100 -2.05 12.55 -0.19
CA SER A 100 -1.19 13.61 -0.74
C SER A 100 -1.47 14.99 -0.14
N GLY A 101 -2.73 15.19 0.31
CA GLY A 101 -3.25 16.45 0.84
C GLY A 101 -4.50 16.92 0.10
N ARG A 102 -4.67 16.54 -1.18
CA ARG A 102 -5.83 16.94 -1.99
C ARG A 102 -7.16 16.49 -1.40
N LEU A 103 -7.26 15.19 -1.12
CA LEU A 103 -8.46 14.61 -0.56
C LEU A 103 -8.81 15.22 0.81
N SER A 104 -7.79 15.55 1.60
CA SER A 104 -7.94 16.26 2.87
C SER A 104 -8.50 17.67 2.69
N GLU A 105 -8.03 18.43 1.70
CA GLU A 105 -8.58 19.75 1.35
C GLU A 105 -10.03 19.65 0.87
N ASP A 106 -10.36 18.64 0.06
CA ASP A 106 -11.71 18.41 -0.44
C ASP A 106 -12.68 18.02 0.68
N ALA A 107 -12.26 17.14 1.59
CA ALA A 107 -13.02 16.75 2.77
C ALA A 107 -13.19 17.91 3.76
N ALA A 108 -12.17 18.77 3.93
CA ALA A 108 -12.26 19.96 4.76
C ALA A 108 -13.30 20.96 4.21
N ALA A 109 -13.28 21.21 2.90
CA ALA A 109 -14.28 22.05 2.25
C ALA A 109 -15.69 21.44 2.37
N LEU A 110 -15.82 20.12 2.20
CA LEU A 110 -17.08 19.41 2.37
C LEU A 110 -17.64 19.60 3.79
N LEU A 111 -16.84 19.36 4.83
CA LEU A 111 -17.26 19.55 6.21
C LEU A 111 -17.60 21.01 6.51
N PHE A 112 -16.86 21.96 5.93
CA PHE A 112 -17.13 23.38 6.14
C PHE A 112 -18.51 23.77 5.62
N HIS A 113 -18.84 23.35 4.39
CA HIS A 113 -20.18 23.55 3.83
C HIS A 113 -21.25 22.80 4.62
N HIS A 114 -20.93 21.61 5.12
CA HIS A 114 -21.82 20.86 5.99
C HIS A 114 -22.14 21.59 7.30
N CYS A 115 -21.14 22.17 7.95
CA CYS A 115 -21.33 23.00 9.14
C CYS A 115 -22.13 24.27 8.81
N ALA A 116 -22.01 24.81 7.59
CA ALA A 116 -22.79 25.94 7.14
C ALA A 116 -24.27 25.59 6.88
N ASP A 117 -24.57 24.37 6.41
CA ASP A 117 -25.93 23.88 6.20
C ASP A 117 -26.63 23.50 7.50
N THR A 118 -25.90 22.91 8.45
CA THR A 118 -26.47 22.33 9.67
C THR A 118 -26.36 23.22 10.91
N ALA A 119 -25.46 24.21 10.90
CA ALA A 119 -25.19 25.11 12.03
C ALA A 119 -25.07 24.37 13.39
N PRO A 120 -24.14 23.40 13.50
CA PRO A 120 -24.06 22.52 14.66
C PRO A 120 -23.74 23.31 15.92
N GLN A 121 -24.48 23.02 17.00
CA GLN A 121 -24.28 23.62 18.32
C GLN A 121 -23.28 22.78 19.12
N GLY A 122 -22.29 23.42 19.75
CA GLY A 122 -21.29 22.73 20.56
C GLY A 122 -20.24 21.98 19.71
N THR A 123 -19.80 20.82 20.19
CA THR A 123 -18.72 20.03 19.58
C THR A 123 -19.10 19.48 18.21
N ILE A 124 -18.22 19.68 17.23
CA ILE A 124 -18.32 19.07 15.90
C ILE A 124 -17.46 17.80 15.94
N ALA A 125 -18.09 16.64 16.13
CA ALA A 125 -17.40 15.36 16.12
C ALA A 125 -17.33 14.76 14.71
N VAL A 126 -16.13 14.34 14.30
CA VAL A 126 -15.90 13.62 13.03
C VAL A 126 -15.10 12.35 13.27
N LEU A 127 -15.30 11.34 12.43
CA LEU A 127 -14.58 10.06 12.49
C LEU A 127 -13.83 9.82 11.19
N GLU A 128 -12.55 9.48 11.26
CA GLU A 128 -11.86 8.76 10.20
C GLU A 128 -11.76 7.29 10.60
N LEU A 129 -12.39 6.42 9.80
CA LEU A 129 -12.37 4.98 9.99
C LEU A 129 -11.26 4.37 9.13
N GLY A 130 -10.31 3.65 9.75
CA GLY A 130 -9.17 3.06 9.03
C GLY A 130 -8.21 4.11 8.48
N ALA A 131 -7.76 5.03 9.34
CA ALA A 131 -6.90 6.14 8.95
C ALA A 131 -5.52 5.72 8.43
N GLY A 132 -5.11 4.46 8.63
CA GLY A 132 -3.88 3.89 8.11
C GLY A 132 -2.66 4.74 8.48
N CYS A 133 -2.13 5.46 7.50
CA CYS A 133 -0.94 6.28 7.72
C CYS A 133 -1.22 7.56 8.55
N GLY A 134 -2.48 7.97 8.70
CA GLY A 134 -2.94 9.12 9.49
C GLY A 134 -2.65 10.49 8.86
N LEU A 135 -2.04 10.52 7.67
CA LEU A 135 -1.75 11.76 6.95
C LEU A 135 -3.03 12.47 6.49
N PHE A 136 -4.06 11.74 6.05
CA PHE A 136 -5.34 12.33 5.69
C PHE A 136 -5.91 13.17 6.85
N ALA A 137 -6.09 12.60 8.05
CA ALA A 137 -6.58 13.32 9.23
C ALA A 137 -5.72 14.54 9.56
N ARG A 138 -4.39 14.39 9.59
CA ARG A 138 -3.46 15.48 9.91
C ARG A 138 -3.63 16.65 8.95
N MET A 139 -3.60 16.39 7.64
CA MET A 139 -3.74 17.45 6.64
C MET A 139 -5.16 17.99 6.56
N PHE A 140 -6.16 17.17 6.85
CA PHE A 140 -7.56 17.57 6.92
C PHE A 140 -7.78 18.59 8.04
N LEU A 141 -7.25 18.33 9.24
CA LEU A 141 -7.32 19.26 10.37
C LEU A 141 -6.65 20.60 10.06
N GLN A 142 -5.47 20.56 9.42
CA GLN A 142 -4.77 21.77 9.01
C GLN A 142 -5.54 22.56 7.93
N ALA A 143 -6.07 21.86 6.91
CA ALA A 143 -6.85 22.48 5.84
C ALA A 143 -8.16 23.07 6.38
N PHE A 144 -8.86 22.36 7.26
CA PHE A 144 -10.09 22.82 7.88
C PHE A 144 -9.87 24.05 8.76
N ARG A 145 -8.82 24.04 9.58
CA ARG A 145 -8.40 25.22 10.37
C ARG A 145 -8.13 26.42 9.47
N HIS A 146 -7.36 26.23 8.40
CA HIS A 146 -7.04 27.31 7.47
C HIS A 146 -8.30 27.91 6.83
N LEU A 147 -9.22 27.05 6.35
CA LEU A 147 -10.48 27.48 5.74
C LEU A 147 -11.38 28.22 6.74
N CYS A 148 -11.48 27.74 7.98
CA CYS A 148 -12.26 28.40 9.02
C CYS A 148 -11.71 29.79 9.36
N GLN A 149 -10.38 29.93 9.43
CA GLN A 149 -9.71 31.21 9.70
C GLN A 149 -9.92 32.21 8.55
N GLN A 150 -9.82 31.76 7.30
CA GLN A 150 -10.07 32.59 6.12
C GLN A 150 -11.51 33.13 6.09
N GLU A 151 -12.47 32.30 6.47
CA GLU A 151 -13.90 32.63 6.46
C GLU A 151 -14.42 33.24 7.77
N GLY A 152 -13.55 33.43 8.77
CA GLY A 152 -13.92 33.99 10.08
C GLY A 152 -14.93 33.13 10.84
N ARG A 153 -14.84 31.80 10.74
CA ARG A 153 -15.72 30.84 11.43
C ARG A 153 -14.99 30.14 12.56
N ASP A 154 -15.72 29.73 13.59
CA ASP A 154 -15.21 29.10 14.81
C ASP A 154 -15.18 27.56 14.77
N PHE A 155 -15.48 26.97 13.60
CA PHE A 155 -15.74 25.53 13.50
C PHE A 155 -14.52 24.69 13.90
N ASP A 156 -13.31 25.14 13.57
CA ASP A 156 -12.06 24.44 13.92
C ASP A 156 -11.80 24.41 15.44
N GLN A 157 -12.25 25.43 16.17
CA GLN A 157 -12.12 25.50 17.63
C GLN A 157 -13.04 24.50 18.33
N ARG A 158 -14.12 24.07 17.66
CA ARG A 158 -15.12 23.12 18.18
C ARG A 158 -14.96 21.71 17.62
N LEU A 159 -14.00 21.51 16.71
CA LEU A 159 -13.79 20.23 16.05
C LEU A 159 -13.10 19.22 16.98
N VAL A 160 -13.64 18.02 17.04
CA VAL A 160 -12.99 16.83 17.62
C VAL A 160 -12.98 15.74 16.57
N CYS A 161 -11.79 15.31 16.17
CA CYS A 161 -11.58 14.26 15.18
C CYS A 161 -11.17 12.95 15.89
N TYR A 162 -11.99 11.93 15.72
CA TYR A 162 -11.70 10.56 16.11
C TYR A 162 -10.93 9.90 14.97
N VAL A 163 -9.63 9.66 15.17
CA VAL A 163 -8.76 9.07 14.15
C VAL A 163 -8.49 7.63 14.53
N THR A 164 -9.00 6.69 13.73
CA THR A 164 -9.06 5.29 14.16
C THR A 164 -8.46 4.33 13.16
N ASP A 165 -7.85 3.24 13.64
CA ASP A 165 -7.35 2.15 12.80
C ASP A 165 -7.57 0.80 13.48
N GLY A 166 -7.70 -0.28 12.70
CA GLY A 166 -7.84 -1.64 13.23
C GLY A 166 -6.55 -2.19 13.83
N SER A 167 -5.38 -1.70 13.38
CA SER A 167 -4.07 -2.16 13.82
C SER A 167 -3.59 -1.42 15.08
N PRO A 168 -3.39 -2.12 16.22
CA PRO A 168 -2.78 -1.52 17.40
C PRO A 168 -1.35 -1.01 17.16
N ARG A 169 -0.61 -1.66 16.24
CA ARG A 169 0.75 -1.22 15.90
C ARG A 169 0.73 0.12 15.19
N THR A 170 -0.17 0.30 14.21
CA THR A 170 -0.36 1.57 13.50
C THR A 170 -0.67 2.70 14.48
N VAL A 171 -1.64 2.49 15.37
CA VAL A 171 -2.03 3.47 16.40
C VAL A 171 -0.85 3.81 17.33
N ALA A 172 -0.12 2.81 17.81
CA ALA A 172 1.06 3.02 18.64
C ALA A 172 2.13 3.86 17.91
N GLN A 173 2.35 3.61 16.61
CA GLN A 173 3.33 4.37 15.83
C GLN A 173 2.93 5.83 15.60
N TRP A 174 1.63 6.15 15.54
CA TRP A 174 1.20 7.56 15.52
C TRP A 174 1.64 8.29 16.79
N HIS A 175 1.54 7.64 17.96
CA HIS A 175 1.99 8.20 19.24
C HIS A 175 3.52 8.26 19.33
N GLU A 176 4.24 7.18 18.98
CA GLU A 176 5.71 7.13 18.95
C GLU A 176 6.30 8.25 18.09
N ARG A 177 5.62 8.57 16.97
CA ARG A 177 6.03 9.62 16.04
C ARG A 177 5.45 10.99 16.38
N GLY A 178 4.53 11.11 17.33
CA GLY A 178 3.89 12.39 17.66
C GLY A 178 3.06 12.97 16.51
N LEU A 179 2.47 12.11 15.66
CA LEU A 179 1.79 12.50 14.40
C LEU A 179 0.71 13.59 14.60
N PHE A 180 0.00 13.52 15.73
CA PHE A 180 -1.09 14.43 16.09
C PHE A 180 -0.77 15.38 17.24
N ALA A 181 0.51 15.47 17.66
CA ALA A 181 0.91 16.24 18.84
C ALA A 181 0.51 17.72 18.76
N GLU A 182 0.49 18.31 17.56
CA GLU A 182 0.12 19.71 17.34
C GLU A 182 -1.37 20.02 17.53
N PHE A 183 -2.25 19.01 17.55
CA PHE A 183 -3.70 19.21 17.64
C PHE A 183 -4.24 19.09 19.07
N GLY A 184 -3.43 18.60 20.01
CA GLY A 184 -3.81 18.45 21.41
C GLY A 184 -5.15 17.71 21.57
N GLY A 185 -6.08 18.29 22.33
CA GLY A 185 -7.40 17.69 22.59
C GLY A 185 -8.36 17.64 21.40
N GLN A 186 -8.00 18.17 20.22
CA GLN A 186 -8.83 18.07 19.01
C GLN A 186 -8.76 16.67 18.36
N VAL A 187 -7.80 15.82 18.74
CA VAL A 187 -7.64 14.47 18.18
C VAL A 187 -7.81 13.41 19.26
N VAL A 188 -8.70 12.46 19.00
CA VAL A 188 -8.87 11.24 19.78
C VAL A 188 -8.41 10.08 18.90
N ALA A 189 -7.14 9.69 19.07
CA ALA A 189 -6.55 8.60 18.30
C ALA A 189 -6.66 7.26 19.05
N GLY A 190 -7.06 6.19 18.36
CA GLY A 190 -7.17 4.87 18.98
C GLY A 190 -7.56 3.74 18.04
N CYS A 191 -7.66 2.54 18.58
CA CYS A 191 -8.14 1.38 17.83
C CYS A 191 -9.67 1.40 17.72
N CYS A 192 -10.19 1.05 16.55
CA CYS A 192 -11.62 0.85 16.32
C CYS A 192 -11.82 -0.40 15.45
N ASP A 193 -12.80 -1.22 15.80
CA ASP A 193 -13.25 -2.30 14.91
C ASP A 193 -14.14 -1.68 13.83
N ALA A 194 -13.67 -1.71 12.59
CA ALA A 194 -14.40 -1.15 11.46
C ALA A 194 -15.71 -1.88 11.14
N MET A 195 -15.89 -3.13 11.58
CA MET A 195 -17.16 -3.85 11.47
C MET A 195 -18.18 -3.38 12.52
N HIS A 196 -17.69 -2.88 13.65
CA HIS A 196 -18.49 -2.44 14.80
C HIS A 196 -18.00 -1.08 15.33
N PRO A 197 -18.11 0.00 14.52
CA PRO A 197 -17.55 1.30 14.84
C PRO A 197 -18.41 2.05 15.87
N GLU A 198 -18.39 1.60 17.11
CA GLU A 198 -19.19 2.15 18.21
C GLU A 198 -18.36 2.83 19.29
N ALA A 199 -17.08 2.46 19.39
CA ALA A 199 -16.18 2.90 20.44
C ALA A 199 -14.73 2.88 19.95
N VAL A 200 -13.92 3.74 20.56
CA VAL A 200 -12.48 3.84 20.31
C VAL A 200 -11.73 3.37 21.55
N ARG A 201 -10.84 2.40 21.39
CA ARG A 201 -9.90 1.97 22.42
C ARG A 201 -8.62 2.80 22.33
N LEU A 202 -8.37 3.63 23.33
CA LEU A 202 -7.23 4.53 23.39
C LEU A 202 -5.93 3.78 23.71
N HIS A 203 -4.80 4.47 23.53
CA HIS A 203 -3.47 3.91 23.78
C HIS A 203 -3.25 3.50 25.25
N ASP A 204 -3.93 4.16 26.20
CA ASP A 204 -3.90 3.81 27.63
C ASP A 204 -4.77 2.59 28.00
N GLY A 205 -5.43 1.98 27.00
CA GLY A 205 -6.32 0.83 27.16
C GLY A 205 -7.76 1.18 27.54
N SER A 206 -8.07 2.46 27.80
CA SER A 206 -9.44 2.90 28.04
C SER A 206 -10.28 2.87 26.76
N THR A 207 -11.60 2.72 26.90
CA THR A 207 -12.53 2.70 25.77
C THR A 207 -13.50 3.87 25.89
N VAL A 208 -13.61 4.65 24.82
CA VAL A 208 -14.50 5.81 24.74
C VAL A 208 -15.57 5.56 23.68
N PRO A 209 -16.87 5.65 24.00
CA PRO A 209 -17.93 5.52 23.00
C PRO A 209 -17.87 6.68 22.00
N LEU A 210 -18.18 6.41 20.73
CA LEU A 210 -18.28 7.45 19.72
C LEU A 210 -19.51 8.33 20.01
N PRO A 211 -19.35 9.67 20.01
CA PRO A 211 -20.47 10.60 20.15
C PRO A 211 -21.29 10.63 18.85
N PRO A 212 -22.42 11.36 18.80
CA PRO A 212 -23.07 11.69 17.54
C PRO A 212 -22.10 12.34 16.53
N LEU A 213 -21.90 11.71 15.38
CA LEU A 213 -20.91 12.09 14.36
C LEU A 213 -21.53 13.00 13.29
N HIS A 214 -20.90 14.13 13.01
CA HIS A 214 -21.32 15.05 11.95
C HIS A 214 -20.80 14.61 10.57
N ALA A 215 -19.62 13.99 10.54
CA ALA A 215 -19.05 13.41 9.34
C ALA A 215 -18.25 12.15 9.67
N VAL A 216 -18.31 11.18 8.77
CA VAL A 216 -17.46 9.99 8.78
C VAL A 216 -16.72 9.91 7.45
N PHE A 217 -15.42 9.70 7.52
CA PHE A 217 -14.54 9.52 6.37
C PHE A 217 -14.09 8.06 6.31
N CYS A 218 -14.45 7.38 5.22
CA CYS A 218 -14.05 6.01 4.91
C CYS A 218 -13.17 6.04 3.65
N ASN A 219 -11.86 6.14 3.84
CA ASN A 219 -10.88 6.22 2.75
C ASN A 219 -10.05 4.92 2.73
N TYR A 220 -10.22 4.06 1.72
CA TYR A 220 -9.50 2.78 1.60
C TYR A 220 -9.65 1.88 2.85
N VAL A 221 -10.89 1.73 3.30
CA VAL A 221 -11.18 0.93 4.49
C VAL A 221 -12.30 -0.05 4.27
N LEU A 222 -13.27 0.25 3.39
CA LEU A 222 -14.43 -0.63 3.22
C LEU A 222 -14.10 -1.82 2.30
N ASP A 223 -13.08 -1.68 1.47
CA ASP A 223 -12.53 -2.72 0.59
C ASP A 223 -11.77 -3.82 1.33
N VAL A 224 -11.24 -3.54 2.52
CA VAL A 224 -10.59 -4.51 3.40
C VAL A 224 -11.56 -5.15 4.41
N LEU A 225 -12.86 -4.82 4.33
CA LEU A 225 -13.90 -5.48 5.13
C LEU A 225 -14.43 -6.74 4.44
N PRO A 226 -14.98 -7.69 5.22
CA PRO A 226 -15.52 -8.92 4.68
C PRO A 226 -16.51 -8.74 3.52
N ALA A 227 -16.27 -9.50 2.45
CA ALA A 227 -17.16 -9.59 1.30
C ALA A 227 -17.28 -11.05 0.83
N THR A 228 -18.39 -11.36 0.17
CA THR A 228 -18.63 -12.65 -0.46
C THR A 228 -19.06 -12.47 -1.92
N VAL A 229 -18.78 -13.46 -2.76
CA VAL A 229 -19.29 -13.52 -4.13
C VAL A 229 -20.29 -14.66 -4.21
N VAL A 230 -21.54 -14.32 -4.51
CA VAL A 230 -22.62 -15.30 -4.60
C VAL A 230 -23.16 -15.39 -6.02
N ARG A 231 -23.83 -16.49 -6.33
CA ARG A 231 -24.64 -16.65 -7.53
C ARG A 231 -25.86 -17.51 -7.25
N ARG A 232 -26.90 -17.34 -8.07
CA ARG A 232 -28.07 -18.21 -8.08
C ARG A 232 -28.37 -18.63 -9.50
N GLN A 233 -28.27 -19.93 -9.79
CA GLN A 233 -28.54 -20.46 -11.13
C GLN A 233 -29.99 -20.95 -11.22
N ASN A 234 -30.77 -20.44 -12.18
CA ASN A 234 -32.12 -20.93 -12.52
C ASN A 234 -33.08 -21.10 -11.31
N GLY A 235 -32.99 -20.23 -10.30
CA GLY A 235 -33.81 -20.33 -9.09
C GLY A 235 -33.41 -21.46 -8.13
N GLY A 236 -32.27 -22.11 -8.35
CA GLY A 236 -31.67 -23.10 -7.46
C GLY A 236 -31.08 -22.49 -6.17
N PRO A 237 -30.36 -23.29 -5.37
CA PRO A 237 -29.76 -22.80 -4.12
C PRO A 237 -28.75 -21.68 -4.40
N VAL A 238 -28.58 -20.80 -3.41
CA VAL A 238 -27.51 -19.80 -3.45
C VAL A 238 -26.18 -20.52 -3.29
N GLN A 239 -25.23 -20.16 -4.16
CA GLN A 239 -23.87 -20.67 -4.12
C GLN A 239 -22.90 -19.54 -3.81
N GLU A 240 -21.92 -19.81 -2.95
CA GLU A 240 -20.84 -18.90 -2.58
C GLU A 240 -19.52 -19.32 -3.23
N LEU A 241 -18.75 -18.33 -3.67
CA LEU A 241 -17.38 -18.49 -4.11
C LEU A 241 -16.47 -18.76 -2.90
N ARG A 242 -15.81 -19.90 -2.91
CA ARG A 242 -14.79 -20.30 -1.94
C ARG A 242 -13.44 -20.43 -2.62
N ILE A 243 -12.38 -20.23 -1.85
CA ILE A 243 -11.00 -20.30 -2.32
C ILE A 243 -10.24 -21.41 -1.59
N ARG A 244 -9.38 -22.10 -2.32
CA ARG A 244 -8.46 -23.12 -1.84
C ARG A 244 -7.04 -22.62 -2.06
N THR A 245 -6.21 -22.69 -1.04
CA THR A 245 -4.84 -22.15 -1.06
C THR A 245 -3.83 -23.28 -1.13
N ARG A 246 -2.87 -23.13 -2.03
CA ARG A 246 -1.76 -24.06 -2.24
C ARG A 246 -0.43 -23.31 -2.18
N LEU A 247 0.64 -24.04 -1.88
CA LEU A 247 2.01 -23.55 -2.04
C LEU A 247 2.53 -23.93 -3.44
N THR A 248 3.39 -23.09 -4.00
CA THR A 248 4.03 -23.35 -5.30
C THR A 248 4.90 -24.60 -5.34
N ASP A 249 4.90 -25.31 -6.47
CA ASP A 249 5.66 -26.56 -6.64
C ASP A 249 7.19 -26.41 -6.68
N ASP A 250 7.70 -25.18 -6.74
CA ASP A 250 9.13 -24.89 -6.75
C ASP A 250 9.77 -24.93 -5.35
N ALA A 251 10.26 -26.11 -4.97
CA ALA A 251 10.95 -26.33 -3.69
C ALA A 251 12.29 -25.59 -3.56
N GLN A 252 12.92 -25.11 -4.64
CA GLN A 252 14.12 -24.28 -4.56
C GLN A 252 13.72 -22.85 -4.23
N LEU A 253 12.68 -22.33 -4.89
CA LEU A 253 12.11 -21.02 -4.60
C LEU A 253 11.62 -20.92 -3.15
N VAL A 254 10.84 -21.89 -2.67
CA VAL A 254 10.35 -21.89 -1.27
C VAL A 254 11.52 -21.81 -0.27
N ARG A 255 12.63 -22.51 -0.54
CA ARG A 255 13.83 -22.50 0.32
C ARG A 255 14.56 -21.16 0.36
N GLN A 256 14.33 -20.26 -0.60
CA GLN A 256 14.87 -18.90 -0.56
C GLN A 256 14.18 -18.04 0.50
N TYR A 257 12.93 -18.37 0.85
CA TYR A 257 12.10 -17.59 1.78
C TYR A 257 12.00 -18.21 3.17
N THR A 258 12.23 -19.52 3.31
CA THR A 258 12.10 -20.19 4.60
C THR A 258 12.98 -21.44 4.72
N ALA A 259 13.35 -21.75 5.97
CA ALA A 259 13.95 -23.03 6.35
C ALA A 259 12.90 -24.09 6.76
N LEU A 260 11.62 -23.74 6.78
CA LEU A 260 10.54 -24.63 7.20
C LEU A 260 10.35 -25.79 6.22
N SER A 261 10.11 -26.98 6.75
CA SER A 261 9.69 -28.14 5.96
C SER A 261 8.23 -28.02 5.49
N PRO A 262 7.83 -28.70 4.41
CA PRO A 262 6.43 -28.70 3.96
C PRO A 262 5.43 -29.18 5.01
N HIS A 263 5.85 -30.05 5.94
CA HIS A 263 5.01 -30.49 7.05
C HIS A 263 4.79 -29.37 8.08
N GLU A 264 5.85 -28.65 8.45
CA GLU A 264 5.75 -27.50 9.37
C GLU A 264 4.91 -26.39 8.76
N ILE A 265 5.09 -26.09 7.47
CA ILE A 265 4.28 -25.09 6.76
C ILE A 265 2.78 -25.43 6.87
N ARG A 266 2.39 -26.69 6.61
CA ARG A 266 1.00 -27.13 6.75
C ARG A 266 0.50 -27.08 8.19
N ALA A 267 1.32 -27.49 9.16
CA ALA A 267 0.95 -27.43 10.57
C ALA A 267 0.72 -25.99 11.06
N LEU A 268 1.40 -25.01 10.44
CA LEU A 268 1.23 -23.60 10.75
C LEU A 268 -0.06 -23.01 10.18
N VAL A 269 -0.65 -23.57 9.11
CA VAL A 269 -1.88 -23.00 8.51
C VAL A 269 -3.04 -23.00 9.50
N ASP A 270 -3.26 -24.13 10.18
CA ASP A 270 -4.36 -24.31 11.14
C ASP A 270 -3.89 -24.13 12.60
N HIS A 271 -2.71 -23.56 12.83
CA HIS A 271 -2.17 -23.40 14.17
C HIS A 271 -3.06 -22.43 14.97
N ALA A 272 -3.30 -22.67 16.27
CA ALA A 272 -4.19 -21.81 17.07
C ALA A 272 -3.58 -20.44 17.42
N ASP A 273 -2.26 -20.37 17.60
CA ASP A 273 -1.54 -19.13 17.88
C ASP A 273 -1.26 -18.33 16.60
N ALA A 274 -1.75 -17.10 16.55
CA ALA A 274 -1.54 -16.13 15.48
C ALA A 274 -0.05 -15.79 15.26
N ALA A 275 0.76 -15.75 16.33
CA ALA A 275 2.19 -15.46 16.22
C ALA A 275 2.94 -16.58 15.46
N GLU A 276 2.54 -17.83 15.67
CA GLU A 276 3.08 -18.96 14.91
C GLU A 276 2.62 -18.90 13.44
N ARG A 277 1.33 -18.62 13.18
CA ARG A 277 0.83 -18.46 11.80
C ARG A 277 1.60 -17.37 11.04
N ALA A 278 1.96 -16.27 11.70
CA ALA A 278 2.71 -15.18 11.09
C ALA A 278 4.08 -15.59 10.51
N ARG A 279 4.65 -16.73 10.91
CA ARG A 279 5.87 -17.28 10.29
C ARG A 279 5.68 -17.65 8.81
N LEU A 280 4.42 -17.73 8.35
CA LEU A 280 4.05 -17.94 6.95
C LEU A 280 4.06 -16.65 6.12
N LEU A 281 4.16 -15.46 6.72
CA LEU A 281 4.14 -14.16 6.00
C LEU A 281 5.17 -14.07 4.86
N PRO A 282 6.41 -14.57 4.97
CA PRO A 282 7.36 -14.57 3.85
C PRO A 282 6.91 -15.41 2.66
N LEU A 283 5.98 -16.35 2.85
CA LEU A 283 5.51 -17.29 1.83
C LEU A 283 4.23 -16.85 1.12
N VAL A 284 3.57 -15.77 1.55
CA VAL A 284 2.29 -15.30 0.95
C VAL A 284 2.43 -15.08 -0.57
N GLY A 285 3.57 -14.56 -1.02
CA GLY A 285 3.85 -14.37 -2.44
C GLY A 285 3.94 -15.68 -3.25
N LEU A 286 4.14 -16.81 -2.58
CA LEU A 286 4.23 -18.16 -3.15
C LEU A 286 2.91 -18.93 -3.09
N PHE A 287 1.83 -18.29 -2.59
CA PHE A 287 0.52 -18.91 -2.50
C PHE A 287 -0.22 -18.83 -3.84
N GLU A 288 -0.72 -19.98 -4.28
CA GLU A 288 -1.57 -20.17 -5.44
C GLU A 288 -3.01 -20.42 -5.00
N GLN A 289 -3.97 -19.82 -5.70
CA GLN A 289 -5.38 -19.89 -5.35
C GLN A 289 -6.19 -20.62 -6.42
N GLU A 290 -7.09 -21.49 -5.98
CA GLU A 290 -8.12 -22.10 -6.82
C GLU A 290 -9.49 -21.72 -6.28
N THR A 291 -10.44 -21.43 -7.16
CA THR A 291 -11.78 -20.95 -6.77
C THR A 291 -12.87 -21.93 -7.19
N GLY A 292 -13.90 -22.10 -6.37
CA GLY A 292 -15.07 -22.92 -6.67
C GLY A 292 -16.34 -22.34 -6.07
N PHE A 293 -17.49 -22.63 -6.68
CA PHE A 293 -18.79 -22.26 -6.13
C PHE A 293 -19.40 -23.46 -5.39
N PHE A 294 -19.85 -23.23 -4.17
CA PHE A 294 -20.39 -24.25 -3.28
C PHE A 294 -21.77 -23.84 -2.78
N ASP A 295 -22.69 -24.80 -2.70
CA ASP A 295 -24.02 -24.56 -2.13
C ASP A 295 -23.89 -24.11 -0.67
N CYS A 296 -24.57 -23.02 -0.33
CA CYS A 296 -24.48 -22.46 1.02
C CYS A 296 -25.32 -23.23 2.05
N GLY A 297 -26.20 -24.15 1.63
CA GLY A 297 -27.13 -24.86 2.53
C GLY A 297 -27.97 -23.90 3.39
N ASP A 298 -28.43 -24.34 4.56
CA ASP A 298 -29.06 -23.49 5.59
C ASP A 298 -28.04 -22.63 6.36
N ALA A 299 -26.76 -22.58 5.94
CA ALA A 299 -25.79 -21.70 6.57
C ALA A 299 -26.26 -20.26 6.37
N ALA A 300 -26.48 -19.54 7.47
CA ALA A 300 -26.98 -18.18 7.47
C ALA A 300 -25.98 -17.25 6.77
N LEU A 301 -26.08 -17.14 5.45
CA LEU A 301 -25.48 -16.06 4.69
C LEU A 301 -25.93 -14.75 5.33
N SER A 302 -25.06 -13.75 5.27
CA SER A 302 -25.37 -12.42 5.79
C SER A 302 -26.74 -11.95 5.26
N PRO A 303 -27.58 -11.27 6.08
CA PRO A 303 -28.85 -10.69 5.61
C PRO A 303 -28.68 -9.79 4.38
N TRP A 304 -27.49 -9.22 4.21
CA TRP A 304 -27.09 -8.44 3.04
C TRP A 304 -27.08 -9.23 1.73
N VAL A 305 -26.87 -10.55 1.78
CA VAL A 305 -26.95 -11.42 0.60
C VAL A 305 -28.39 -11.54 0.12
N ASP A 306 -29.35 -11.77 1.03
CA ASP A 306 -30.77 -11.83 0.68
C ASP A 306 -31.26 -10.49 0.13
N ALA A 307 -30.86 -9.39 0.78
CA ALA A 307 -31.14 -8.05 0.29
C ALA A 307 -30.57 -7.84 -1.12
N ALA A 308 -29.32 -8.24 -1.37
CA ALA A 308 -28.68 -8.12 -2.68
C ALA A 308 -29.38 -8.95 -3.77
N LEU A 309 -29.73 -10.20 -3.46
CA LEU A 309 -30.44 -11.09 -4.38
C LEU A 309 -31.86 -10.59 -4.70
N SER A 310 -32.51 -9.87 -3.76
CA SER A 310 -33.83 -9.28 -3.98
C SER A 310 -33.81 -8.16 -5.01
N VAL A 311 -32.69 -7.44 -5.12
CA VAL A 311 -32.55 -6.24 -5.96
C VAL A 311 -31.81 -6.47 -7.27
N SER A 312 -31.09 -7.60 -7.39
CA SER A 312 -30.32 -7.98 -8.57
C SER A 312 -30.65 -9.41 -9.01
N GLN A 313 -31.89 -9.63 -9.45
CA GLN A 313 -32.41 -10.98 -9.75
C GLN A 313 -31.78 -11.63 -10.98
N ASP A 314 -31.32 -10.83 -11.96
CA ASP A 314 -30.78 -11.29 -13.24
C ASP A 314 -29.24 -11.40 -13.25
N ALA A 315 -28.57 -11.07 -12.15
CA ALA A 315 -27.12 -11.07 -12.09
C ALA A 315 -26.56 -12.50 -12.04
N THR A 316 -25.64 -12.81 -12.95
CA THR A 316 -24.98 -14.12 -13.02
C THR A 316 -24.04 -14.38 -11.83
N ARG A 317 -23.50 -13.31 -11.25
CA ARG A 317 -22.68 -13.27 -10.04
C ARG A 317 -22.90 -11.93 -9.33
N LEU A 318 -22.83 -11.94 -8.01
CA LEU A 318 -22.98 -10.75 -7.18
C LEU A 318 -21.88 -10.69 -6.13
N LEU A 319 -21.12 -9.61 -6.16
CA LEU A 319 -20.23 -9.24 -5.07
C LEU A 319 -21.04 -8.49 -3.99
N VAL A 320 -21.00 -9.01 -2.77
CA VAL A 320 -21.71 -8.46 -1.60
C VAL A 320 -20.69 -8.10 -0.54
N ASN A 321 -20.39 -6.81 -0.40
CA ASN A 321 -19.50 -6.25 0.62
C ASN A 321 -20.21 -6.17 1.98
N HIS A 322 -20.64 -7.32 2.51
CA HIS A 322 -21.51 -7.38 3.70
C HIS A 322 -20.88 -6.77 4.96
N GLY A 323 -19.55 -6.77 5.07
CA GLY A 323 -18.85 -6.08 6.14
C GLY A 323 -18.95 -4.57 6.04
N ALA A 324 -18.72 -4.01 4.86
CA ALA A 324 -18.91 -2.60 4.59
C ALA A 324 -20.36 -2.15 4.83
N PHE A 325 -21.35 -2.95 4.41
CA PHE A 325 -22.75 -2.61 4.61
C PHE A 325 -23.15 -2.63 6.10
N GLY A 326 -22.68 -3.64 6.86
CA GLY A 326 -22.88 -3.69 8.31
C GLY A 326 -22.21 -2.53 9.05
N ALA A 327 -21.00 -2.14 8.65
CA ALA A 327 -20.30 -0.99 9.18
C ALA A 327 -21.08 0.31 8.93
N LEU A 328 -21.53 0.55 7.70
CA LEU A 328 -22.32 1.71 7.32
C LEU A 328 -23.67 1.78 8.06
N GLN A 329 -24.34 0.63 8.25
CA GLN A 329 -25.57 0.56 9.05
C GLN A 329 -25.33 0.90 10.51
N THR A 330 -24.21 0.45 11.10
CA THR A 330 -23.83 0.81 12.47
C THR A 330 -23.52 2.30 12.58
N LEU A 331 -22.76 2.85 11.62
CA LEU A 331 -22.43 4.27 11.55
C LEU A 331 -23.68 5.14 11.42
N GLN A 332 -24.67 4.72 10.63
CA GLN A 332 -25.94 5.45 10.50
C GLN A 332 -26.61 5.70 11.85
N GLN A 333 -26.53 4.74 12.77
CA GLN A 333 -27.08 4.87 14.13
C GLN A 333 -26.24 5.79 15.04
N ARG A 334 -25.01 6.10 14.65
CA ARG A 334 -24.07 6.98 15.36
C ARG A 334 -23.99 8.39 14.78
N LEU A 335 -24.66 8.68 13.67
CA LEU A 335 -24.63 10.02 13.10
C LEU A 335 -25.49 11.00 13.90
N ALA A 336 -25.00 12.23 13.99
CA ALA A 336 -25.80 13.38 14.38
C ALA A 336 -26.93 13.62 13.36
N PRO A 337 -27.99 14.36 13.70
CA PRO A 337 -29.00 14.76 12.73
C PRO A 337 -28.35 15.41 11.50
N LYS A 338 -28.70 14.91 10.30
CA LYS A 338 -28.11 15.28 9.00
C LYS A 338 -26.63 14.91 8.80
N GLY A 339 -26.01 14.13 9.68
CA GLY A 339 -24.63 13.69 9.51
C GLY A 339 -24.39 12.96 8.19
N LEU A 340 -23.13 12.97 7.73
CA LEU A 340 -22.74 12.42 6.44
C LEU A 340 -21.70 11.31 6.56
N VAL A 341 -21.63 10.48 5.52
CA VAL A 341 -20.53 9.53 5.30
C VAL A 341 -19.93 9.78 3.93
N LEU A 342 -18.64 10.08 3.88
CA LEU A 342 -17.86 10.19 2.65
C LEU A 342 -17.03 8.91 2.48
N ILE A 343 -17.24 8.23 1.36
CA ILE A 343 -16.55 7.00 0.99
C ILE A 343 -15.63 7.31 -0.20
N ASN A 344 -14.35 6.93 -0.10
CA ASN A 344 -13.39 6.95 -1.20
C ASN A 344 -12.70 5.59 -1.27
N ASP A 345 -13.14 4.76 -2.21
CA ASP A 345 -12.68 3.38 -2.34
C ASP A 345 -12.62 2.96 -3.81
N TYR A 346 -11.84 1.93 -4.12
CA TYR A 346 -11.86 1.33 -5.44
C TYR A 346 -12.99 0.31 -5.54
N GLY A 347 -13.47 0.06 -6.76
CA GLY A 347 -14.58 -0.86 -6.96
C GLY A 347 -15.20 -0.75 -8.33
N ALA A 348 -16.37 -1.36 -8.48
CA ALA A 348 -17.16 -1.27 -9.69
C ALA A 348 -18.19 -0.14 -9.58
N CYS A 349 -18.24 0.73 -10.60
CA CYS A 349 -19.24 1.79 -10.71
C CYS A 349 -20.48 1.40 -11.53
N THR A 350 -20.46 0.26 -12.23
CA THR A 350 -21.61 -0.24 -13.01
C THR A 350 -21.92 -1.70 -12.64
N PRO A 351 -23.19 -2.15 -12.79
CA PRO A 351 -23.56 -3.54 -12.54
C PRO A 351 -22.75 -4.55 -13.35
N GLU A 352 -22.42 -4.21 -14.60
CA GLU A 352 -21.64 -5.08 -15.51
C GLU A 352 -20.21 -5.24 -15.02
N ALA A 353 -19.57 -4.14 -14.61
CA ALA A 353 -18.24 -4.16 -14.02
C ALA A 353 -18.24 -4.95 -12.69
N ALA A 354 -19.29 -4.81 -11.88
CA ALA A 354 -19.42 -5.52 -10.61
C ALA A 354 -19.54 -7.04 -10.82
N ALA A 355 -20.30 -7.47 -11.83
CA ALA A 355 -20.45 -8.89 -12.17
C ALA A 355 -19.16 -9.55 -12.69
N GLN A 356 -18.24 -8.74 -13.25
CA GLN A 356 -16.94 -9.19 -13.74
C GLN A 356 -15.81 -9.07 -12.71
N SER A 357 -16.08 -8.42 -11.57
CA SER A 357 -15.08 -8.18 -10.54
C SER A 357 -14.50 -9.48 -10.00
N VAL A 358 -13.17 -9.57 -9.98
CA VAL A 358 -12.43 -10.71 -9.41
C VAL A 358 -12.33 -10.50 -7.91
N ALA A 359 -12.61 -11.57 -7.16
CA ALA A 359 -13.04 -11.48 -5.77
C ALA A 359 -12.00 -11.00 -4.75
N SER A 360 -10.71 -10.95 -5.09
CA SER A 360 -9.65 -10.44 -4.19
C SER A 360 -8.45 -9.96 -5.00
N GLN A 361 -7.86 -8.83 -4.59
CA GLN A 361 -6.61 -8.28 -5.12
C GLN A 361 -5.55 -8.28 -4.03
N ARG A 362 -4.29 -8.59 -4.38
CA ARG A 362 -3.16 -8.62 -3.45
C ARG A 362 -2.35 -7.32 -3.54
N PHE A 363 -2.04 -6.73 -2.39
CA PHE A 363 -1.15 -5.57 -2.23
C PHE A 363 -0.07 -5.91 -1.21
N GLY A 364 1.15 -6.16 -1.67
CA GLY A 364 2.20 -6.72 -0.82
C GLY A 364 1.74 -8.06 -0.20
N ARG A 365 1.59 -8.07 1.13
CA ARG A 365 1.12 -9.24 1.90
C ARG A 365 -0.34 -9.15 2.34
N THR A 366 -1.07 -8.14 1.88
CA THR A 366 -2.47 -7.91 2.26
C THR A 366 -3.40 -8.16 1.06
N SER A 367 -4.68 -8.32 1.36
CA SER A 367 -5.74 -8.51 0.36
C SER A 367 -6.83 -7.46 0.53
N ALA A 368 -7.46 -7.07 -0.57
CA ALA A 368 -8.60 -6.16 -0.57
C ALA A 368 -9.58 -6.54 -1.70
N ILE A 369 -10.85 -6.20 -1.50
CA ILE A 369 -11.97 -6.55 -2.37
C ILE A 369 -12.74 -5.27 -2.70
N GLY A 370 -12.71 -4.87 -3.97
CA GLY A 370 -13.34 -3.61 -4.39
C GLY A 370 -14.84 -3.55 -4.09
N LEU A 371 -15.37 -2.35 -3.92
CA LEU A 371 -16.78 -2.17 -3.58
C LEU A 371 -17.72 -2.36 -4.78
N ASN A 372 -18.89 -2.92 -4.51
CA ASN A 372 -20.03 -2.90 -5.43
C ASN A 372 -20.86 -1.62 -5.21
N PHE A 373 -20.42 -0.50 -5.78
CA PHE A 373 -21.09 0.80 -5.59
C PHE A 373 -22.54 0.86 -6.11
N PRO A 374 -22.93 0.23 -7.24
CA PRO A 374 -24.32 0.16 -7.66
C PRO A 374 -25.22 -0.51 -6.61
N LEU A 375 -24.76 -1.64 -6.06
CA LEU A 375 -25.50 -2.35 -5.02
C LEU A 375 -25.59 -1.51 -3.73
N LEU A 376 -24.49 -0.89 -3.32
CA LEU A 376 -24.46 0.03 -2.18
C LEU A 376 -25.51 1.15 -2.36
N ALA A 377 -25.50 1.84 -3.50
CA ALA A 377 -26.43 2.93 -3.76
C ALA A 377 -27.90 2.47 -3.75
N GLN A 378 -28.17 1.28 -4.29
CA GLN A 378 -29.52 0.72 -4.35
C GLN A 378 -30.05 0.32 -2.96
N LEU A 379 -29.21 -0.30 -2.12
CA LEU A 379 -29.61 -0.74 -0.78
C LEU A 379 -29.80 0.45 0.16
N PHE A 380 -28.80 1.32 0.28
CA PHE A 380 -28.88 2.48 1.18
C PHE A 380 -29.89 3.54 0.71
N GLY A 381 -30.12 3.65 -0.59
CA GLY A 381 -31.19 4.50 -1.13
C GLY A 381 -32.59 4.08 -0.68
N ARG A 382 -32.84 2.79 -0.44
CA ARG A 382 -34.11 2.29 0.12
C ARG A 382 -34.25 2.54 1.61
N GLU A 383 -33.14 2.75 2.31
CA GLU A 383 -33.09 3.09 3.74
C GLU A 383 -33.20 4.61 3.98
N GLY A 384 -33.52 5.39 2.94
CA GLY A 384 -33.78 6.84 3.03
C GLY A 384 -32.54 7.72 2.88
N TRP A 385 -31.39 7.15 2.53
CA TRP A 385 -30.19 7.94 2.23
C TRP A 385 -30.23 8.52 0.82
N GLN A 386 -29.72 9.75 0.68
CA GLN A 386 -29.26 10.24 -0.61
C GLN A 386 -27.83 9.73 -0.83
N VAL A 387 -27.65 8.85 -1.83
CA VAL A 387 -26.33 8.35 -2.23
C VAL A 387 -25.87 9.08 -3.48
N LEU A 388 -24.97 10.05 -3.31
CA LEU A 388 -24.47 10.88 -4.40
C LEU A 388 -23.19 10.29 -5.01
N ALA A 389 -23.08 10.37 -6.34
CA ALA A 389 -21.88 10.05 -7.10
C ALA A 389 -21.53 11.26 -7.99
N PRO A 390 -20.25 11.64 -8.10
CA PRO A 390 -19.85 12.79 -8.91
C PRO A 390 -19.82 12.44 -10.41
N SER A 391 -19.80 13.47 -11.26
CA SER A 391 -19.70 13.27 -12.71
C SER A 391 -18.36 12.65 -13.11
N GLY A 392 -18.39 11.74 -14.08
CA GLY A 392 -17.18 11.08 -14.60
C GLY A 392 -16.52 10.10 -13.63
N ASP A 393 -17.16 9.73 -12.53
CA ASP A 393 -16.57 8.90 -11.47
C ASP A 393 -16.02 7.55 -11.97
N ALA A 394 -16.67 6.94 -12.96
CA ALA A 394 -16.22 5.69 -13.58
C ALA A 394 -14.89 5.80 -14.35
N GLN A 395 -14.41 7.01 -14.66
CA GLN A 395 -13.12 7.25 -15.30
C GLN A 395 -11.97 7.37 -14.30
N ARG A 396 -12.31 7.54 -13.02
CA ARG A 396 -11.36 7.72 -11.92
C ARG A 396 -10.89 6.37 -11.43
N ALA A 397 -9.68 6.33 -10.88
CA ALA A 397 -9.18 5.11 -10.25
C ALA A 397 -9.95 4.80 -8.96
N ILE A 398 -10.28 5.85 -8.19
CA ILE A 398 -10.96 5.80 -6.89
C ILE A 398 -12.28 6.53 -6.99
N HIS A 399 -13.30 5.90 -6.44
CA HIS A 399 -14.68 6.29 -6.61
C HIS A 399 -15.20 6.90 -5.32
N ALA A 400 -15.81 8.08 -5.45
CA ALA A 400 -16.33 8.81 -4.29
C ALA A 400 -17.84 8.61 -4.16
N ARG A 401 -18.32 8.29 -2.96
CA ARG A 401 -19.76 8.36 -2.63
C ARG A 401 -19.97 9.23 -1.41
N LEU A 402 -20.98 10.08 -1.48
CA LEU A 402 -21.48 10.81 -0.33
C LEU A 402 -22.86 10.25 0.03
N LEU A 403 -22.95 9.68 1.22
CA LEU A 403 -24.21 9.31 1.85
C LEU A 403 -24.59 10.48 2.75
N ILE A 404 -25.73 11.12 2.47
CA ILE A 404 -26.23 12.27 3.22
C ILE A 404 -27.76 12.28 3.30
N GLY A 405 -28.30 12.95 4.32
CA GLY A 405 -29.75 13.23 4.42
C GLY A 405 -30.16 14.47 3.61
N GLU A 406 -31.47 14.68 3.49
CA GLU A 406 -32.03 15.86 2.80
C GLU A 406 -31.69 17.20 3.50
N GLY A 407 -31.78 18.31 2.75
CA GLY A 407 -31.58 19.67 3.27
C GLY A 407 -30.13 20.02 3.60
N CYS A 408 -29.20 19.50 2.79
CA CYS A 408 -27.75 19.76 2.83
C CYS A 408 -27.23 20.12 1.41
N GLU A 409 -27.90 21.05 0.73
CA GLU A 409 -27.68 21.36 -0.68
C GLU A 409 -26.29 21.95 -0.95
N ARG A 410 -25.72 22.76 -0.03
CA ARG A 410 -24.36 23.29 -0.20
C ARG A 410 -23.34 22.18 -0.04
N THR A 411 -23.57 21.27 0.89
CA THR A 411 -22.75 20.08 1.11
C THR A 411 -22.74 19.20 -0.15
N ALA A 412 -23.92 18.90 -0.69
CA ALA A 412 -24.06 18.12 -1.92
C ALA A 412 -23.38 18.79 -3.11
N ALA A 413 -23.56 20.11 -3.29
CA ALA A 413 -22.90 20.87 -4.36
C ALA A 413 -21.36 20.88 -4.20
N ALA A 414 -20.86 21.03 -2.97
CA ALA A 414 -19.43 20.97 -2.69
C ALA A 414 -18.85 19.59 -3.07
N PHE A 415 -19.53 18.50 -2.71
CA PHE A 415 -19.15 17.15 -3.10
C PHE A 415 -19.12 16.97 -4.62
N LEU A 416 -20.22 17.29 -5.31
CA LEU A 416 -20.34 17.11 -6.75
C LEU A 416 -19.29 17.91 -7.53
N ASN A 417 -18.97 19.12 -7.07
CA ASN A 417 -17.96 19.95 -7.71
C ASN A 417 -16.54 19.42 -7.48
N ARG A 418 -16.18 19.12 -6.22
CA ARG A 418 -14.79 18.82 -5.84
C ARG A 418 -14.35 17.40 -6.17
N PHE A 419 -15.28 16.45 -6.21
CA PHE A 419 -14.98 15.04 -6.45
C PHE A 419 -15.25 14.61 -7.91
N SER A 420 -15.55 15.56 -8.80
CA SER A 420 -15.77 15.30 -10.23
C SER A 420 -14.49 14.94 -10.99
N ALA A 421 -14.65 14.25 -12.12
CA ALA A 421 -13.55 14.02 -13.05
C ALA A 421 -12.93 15.34 -13.57
N ASP A 422 -13.75 16.37 -13.78
CA ASP A 422 -13.29 17.69 -14.21
C ASP A 422 -12.42 18.36 -13.13
N ALA A 423 -12.81 18.27 -11.85
CA ALA A 423 -11.98 18.76 -10.75
C ALA A 423 -10.67 17.98 -10.65
N GLN A 424 -10.71 16.66 -10.76
CA GLN A 424 -9.49 15.85 -10.78
C GLN A 424 -8.56 16.29 -11.93
N GLN A 425 -9.08 16.43 -13.15
CA GLN A 425 -8.30 16.90 -14.29
C GLN A 425 -7.75 18.30 -14.05
N PHE A 426 -8.53 19.21 -13.48
CA PHE A 426 -8.09 20.56 -13.15
C PHE A 426 -6.87 20.56 -12.21
N PHE A 427 -6.86 19.71 -11.18
CA PHE A 427 -5.73 19.67 -10.25
C PHE A 427 -4.52 18.89 -10.79
N GLU A 428 -4.74 17.77 -11.49
CA GLU A 428 -3.67 16.84 -11.89
C GLU A 428 -3.00 17.21 -13.22
N ALA A 429 -3.72 17.86 -14.15
CA ALA A 429 -3.22 18.10 -15.51
C ALA A 429 -1.87 18.83 -15.54
N PRO A 430 -1.63 19.93 -14.79
CA PRO A 430 -0.36 20.64 -14.88
C PRO A 430 0.84 19.79 -14.43
N ALA A 431 0.68 18.96 -13.40
CA ALA A 431 1.75 18.06 -12.96
C ALA A 431 2.00 16.92 -13.96
N HIS A 432 0.96 16.48 -14.68
CA HIS A 432 1.14 15.53 -15.79
C HIS A 432 1.87 16.16 -16.97
N GLU A 433 1.47 17.36 -17.38
CA GLU A 433 2.14 18.13 -18.44
C GLU A 433 3.61 18.39 -18.12
N ALA A 434 3.92 18.75 -16.87
CA ALA A 434 5.29 18.95 -16.42
C ALA A 434 6.15 17.71 -16.63
N ARG A 435 5.66 16.52 -16.23
CA ARG A 435 6.34 15.24 -16.45
C ARG A 435 6.54 14.94 -17.93
N THR A 436 5.54 15.15 -18.76
CA THR A 436 5.66 15.01 -20.23
C THR A 436 6.69 15.98 -20.84
N HIS A 437 6.77 17.21 -20.32
CA HIS A 437 7.80 18.15 -20.74
C HIS A 437 9.21 17.70 -20.35
N LEU A 438 9.39 17.14 -19.14
CA LEU A 438 10.66 16.55 -18.71
C LEU A 438 11.09 15.36 -19.57
N GLU A 439 10.16 14.45 -19.87
CA GLU A 439 10.41 13.32 -20.79
C GLU A 439 10.85 13.81 -22.18
N SER A 440 10.39 14.99 -22.60
CA SER A 440 10.77 15.64 -23.85
C SER A 440 12.02 16.53 -23.74
N GLY A 441 12.69 16.60 -22.58
CA GLY A 441 13.85 17.46 -22.33
C GLY A 441 13.54 18.97 -22.25
N ARG A 442 12.27 19.38 -22.18
CA ARG A 442 11.83 20.79 -22.16
C ARG A 442 11.71 21.30 -20.73
N GLN A 443 12.85 21.56 -20.10
CA GLN A 443 12.91 21.93 -18.68
C GLN A 443 12.17 23.24 -18.34
N ASP A 444 12.26 24.27 -19.18
CA ASP A 444 11.55 25.56 -18.95
C ASP A 444 10.03 25.40 -18.97
N ALA A 445 9.51 24.61 -19.92
CA ALA A 445 8.07 24.31 -20.00
C ALA A 445 7.61 23.47 -18.81
N ALA A 446 8.42 22.50 -18.37
CA ALA A 446 8.13 21.70 -17.18
C ALA A 446 8.05 22.57 -15.92
N LEU A 447 9.00 23.52 -15.75
CA LEU A 447 9.00 24.44 -14.62
C LEU A 447 7.72 25.30 -14.59
N GLU A 448 7.26 25.78 -15.73
CA GLU A 448 6.02 26.55 -15.81
C GLU A 448 4.78 25.72 -15.47
N SER A 449 4.69 24.50 -16.01
CA SER A 449 3.61 23.56 -15.66
C SER A 449 3.64 23.18 -14.16
N TYR A 450 4.81 23.03 -13.54
CA TYR A 450 4.92 22.81 -12.10
C TYR A 450 4.50 24.02 -11.27
N ARG A 451 4.79 25.26 -11.70
CA ARG A 451 4.27 26.47 -11.03
C ARG A 451 2.75 26.49 -11.04
N GLN A 452 2.14 26.13 -12.16
CA GLN A 452 0.68 26.01 -12.26
C GLN A 452 0.15 24.90 -11.35
N ALA A 453 0.84 23.75 -11.29
CA ALA A 453 0.47 22.65 -10.41
C ALA A 453 0.46 23.08 -8.94
N ILE A 454 1.54 23.70 -8.46
CA ILE A 454 1.65 24.17 -7.06
C ILE A 454 0.61 25.25 -6.75
N THR A 455 0.32 26.14 -7.70
CA THR A 455 -0.72 27.16 -7.52
C THR A 455 -2.09 26.53 -7.27
N ARG A 456 -2.41 25.42 -7.95
CA ARG A 456 -3.67 24.69 -7.76
C ARG A 456 -3.66 23.79 -6.54
N SER A 457 -2.48 23.34 -6.14
CA SER A 457 -2.28 22.23 -5.19
C SER A 457 -1.15 22.52 -4.19
N PRO A 458 -1.22 23.63 -3.41
CA PRO A 458 -0.08 24.10 -2.62
C PRO A 458 0.23 23.22 -1.41
N ARG A 459 -0.73 22.39 -0.97
CA ARG A 459 -0.59 21.47 0.18
C ARG A 459 -0.43 20.00 -0.24
N ASP A 460 0.04 19.77 -1.46
CA ASP A 460 0.32 18.43 -1.97
C ASP A 460 1.79 18.07 -1.74
N TRP A 461 2.07 17.30 -0.69
CA TRP A 461 3.46 16.99 -0.34
C TRP A 461 4.17 16.19 -1.44
N ARG A 462 3.42 15.38 -2.20
CA ARG A 462 3.99 14.54 -3.26
C ARG A 462 4.42 15.40 -4.44
N LEU A 463 3.56 16.36 -4.82
CA LEU A 463 3.89 17.36 -5.84
C LEU A 463 5.04 18.25 -5.38
N LEU A 464 4.99 18.80 -4.16
CA LEU A 464 6.05 19.66 -3.62
C LEU A 464 7.40 18.96 -3.63
N GLY A 465 7.45 17.69 -3.22
CA GLY A 465 8.69 16.89 -3.28
C GLY A 465 9.17 16.65 -4.72
N GLU A 466 8.25 16.49 -5.67
CA GLU A 466 8.61 16.24 -7.08
C GLU A 466 9.26 17.49 -7.68
N VAL A 467 8.67 18.65 -7.38
CA VAL A 467 9.24 19.94 -7.77
C VAL A 467 10.55 20.20 -7.03
N ALA A 468 10.67 19.81 -5.75
CA ALA A 468 11.91 19.92 -4.99
C ALA A 468 13.04 19.10 -5.63
N GLU A 469 12.78 17.86 -6.02
CA GLU A 469 13.76 17.00 -6.69
C GLU A 469 14.14 17.55 -8.07
N PHE A 470 13.16 18.01 -8.85
CA PHE A 470 13.40 18.62 -10.16
C PHE A 470 14.24 19.91 -10.05
N VAL A 471 13.81 20.88 -9.25
CA VAL A 471 14.50 22.17 -9.09
C VAL A 471 15.85 21.99 -8.40
N GLY A 472 15.89 21.22 -7.31
CA GLY A 472 17.08 21.01 -6.50
C GLY A 472 18.14 20.19 -7.21
N LEU A 473 17.79 19.05 -7.80
CA LEU A 473 18.77 18.08 -8.29
C LEU A 473 18.96 18.11 -9.81
N GLN A 474 17.93 18.45 -10.60
CA GLN A 474 18.06 18.52 -12.06
C GLN A 474 18.45 19.93 -12.55
N LEU A 475 17.80 20.98 -12.05
CA LEU A 475 18.17 22.37 -12.37
C LEU A 475 19.36 22.88 -11.52
N ARG A 476 19.71 22.13 -10.46
CA ARG A 476 20.81 22.43 -9.54
C ARG A 476 20.62 23.72 -8.74
N ASP A 477 19.38 24.18 -8.59
CA ASP A 477 19.04 25.22 -7.62
C ASP A 477 18.78 24.57 -6.25
N PHE A 478 19.87 24.16 -5.60
CA PHE A 478 19.82 23.44 -4.34
C PHE A 478 19.13 24.24 -3.23
N ALA A 479 19.21 25.58 -3.26
CA ALA A 479 18.59 26.42 -2.23
C ALA A 479 17.05 26.36 -2.35
N ALA A 480 16.51 26.56 -3.56
CA ALA A 480 15.08 26.40 -3.80
C ALA A 480 14.61 24.95 -3.56
N GLY A 481 15.43 23.96 -3.94
CA GLY A 481 15.16 22.54 -3.65
C GLY A 481 15.01 22.25 -2.16
N ILE A 482 15.89 22.81 -1.31
CA ILE A 482 15.80 22.67 0.15
C ILE A 482 14.52 23.29 0.70
N GLU A 483 14.14 24.49 0.25
CA GLU A 483 12.91 25.16 0.70
C GLU A 483 11.66 24.35 0.32
N LEU A 484 11.57 23.88 -0.92
CA LEU A 484 10.46 23.04 -1.39
C LEU A 484 10.39 21.70 -0.66
N ALA A 485 11.53 21.05 -0.43
CA ALA A 485 11.59 19.79 0.31
C ALA A 485 11.14 19.98 1.77
N ARG A 486 11.51 21.09 2.40
CA ARG A 486 11.02 21.44 3.76
C ARG A 486 9.52 21.65 3.78
N SER A 487 8.95 22.38 2.81
CA SER A 487 7.49 22.54 2.70
C SER A 487 6.76 21.20 2.53
N ALA A 488 7.31 20.27 1.75
CA ALA A 488 6.76 18.92 1.64
C ALA A 488 6.86 18.14 2.97
N LEU A 489 7.98 18.28 3.68
CA LEU A 489 8.21 17.64 4.98
C LEU A 489 7.37 18.24 6.12
N GLU A 490 6.86 19.47 6.03
CA GLU A 490 5.90 19.99 7.01
C GLU A 490 4.57 19.19 7.00
N LEU A 491 4.20 18.69 5.81
CA LEU A 491 3.00 17.90 5.56
C LEU A 491 3.24 16.41 5.85
N ASN A 492 4.35 15.85 5.37
CA ASN A 492 4.73 14.45 5.55
C ASN A 492 6.19 14.25 6.04
N PRO A 493 6.48 14.52 7.32
CA PRO A 493 7.83 14.30 7.87
C PRO A 493 8.10 12.84 8.29
N TRP A 494 7.10 11.95 8.26
CA TRP A 494 7.18 10.66 8.98
C TRP A 494 7.11 9.42 8.11
N LEU A 495 6.65 9.51 6.86
CA LEU A 495 6.36 8.33 6.04
C LEU A 495 7.12 8.30 4.71
N SER A 496 7.70 9.41 4.26
CA SER A 496 8.44 9.44 3.00
C SER A 496 9.95 9.49 3.23
N THR A 497 10.62 8.34 3.05
CA THR A 497 12.10 8.29 2.97
C THR A 497 12.61 9.16 1.84
N TRP A 498 11.88 9.19 0.72
CA TRP A 498 12.23 9.97 -0.47
C TRP A 498 12.33 11.47 -0.19
N LEU A 499 11.38 12.08 0.53
CA LEU A 499 11.46 13.51 0.85
C LEU A 499 12.71 13.87 1.65
N TRP A 500 13.06 13.05 2.64
CA TRP A 500 14.27 13.23 3.45
C TRP A 500 15.55 13.01 2.63
N ASN A 501 15.54 12.04 1.71
CA ASN A 501 16.65 11.86 0.77
C ASN A 501 16.81 13.06 -0.17
N VAL A 502 15.72 13.60 -0.72
CA VAL A 502 15.78 14.80 -1.58
C VAL A 502 16.35 15.99 -0.82
N LEU A 503 15.89 16.23 0.42
CA LEU A 503 16.45 17.26 1.29
C LEU A 503 17.95 17.02 1.54
N GLY A 504 18.31 15.79 1.92
CA GLY A 504 19.69 15.41 2.18
C GLY A 504 20.60 15.56 0.97
N ASP A 505 20.14 15.17 -0.22
CA ASP A 505 20.88 15.28 -1.48
C ASP A 505 21.15 16.75 -1.83
N CYS A 506 20.14 17.64 -1.68
CA CYS A 506 20.34 19.06 -1.90
C CYS A 506 21.34 19.68 -0.91
N LEU A 507 21.26 19.31 0.37
CA LEU A 507 22.20 19.75 1.41
C LEU A 507 23.62 19.24 1.16
N PHE A 508 23.74 17.97 0.73
CA PHE A 508 25.02 17.35 0.40
C PHE A 508 25.68 18.07 -0.78
N CYS A 509 24.92 18.43 -1.81
CA CYS A 509 25.41 19.21 -2.94
C CYS A 509 25.82 20.65 -2.58
N GLN A 510 25.31 21.21 -1.47
CA GLN A 510 25.79 22.46 -0.89
C GLN A 510 26.94 22.26 0.11
N GLU A 511 27.53 21.06 0.19
CA GLU A 511 28.61 20.71 1.12
C GLU A 511 28.21 20.81 2.61
N GLN A 512 26.91 20.87 2.91
CA GLN A 512 26.38 20.86 4.28
C GLN A 512 26.28 19.41 4.79
N PHE A 513 27.41 18.71 4.84
CA PHE A 513 27.44 17.26 5.07
C PHE A 513 26.81 16.80 6.39
N ALA A 514 26.95 17.58 7.47
CA ALA A 514 26.34 17.26 8.76
C ALA A 514 24.80 17.32 8.68
N ALA A 515 24.25 18.37 8.09
CA ALA A 515 22.81 18.52 7.91
C ALA A 515 22.24 17.48 6.93
N ALA A 516 22.99 17.14 5.87
CA ALA A 516 22.63 16.07 4.95
C ALA A 516 22.57 14.72 5.68
N HIS A 517 23.58 14.43 6.51
CA HIS A 517 23.62 13.22 7.33
C HIS A 517 22.40 13.12 8.25
N ASP A 518 22.06 14.21 8.95
CA ASP A 518 20.87 14.25 9.81
C ASP A 518 19.57 13.98 9.03
N ALA A 519 19.44 14.52 7.81
CA ALA A 519 18.29 14.24 6.95
C ALA A 519 18.24 12.75 6.55
N TYR A 520 19.36 12.14 6.18
CA TYR A 520 19.41 10.71 5.87
C TYR A 520 19.12 9.83 7.09
N LEU A 521 19.53 10.23 8.29
CA LEU A 521 19.14 9.54 9.53
C LEU A 521 17.63 9.61 9.79
N GLN A 522 16.97 10.71 9.41
CA GLN A 522 15.50 10.78 9.46
C GLN A 522 14.86 9.80 8.47
N ALA A 523 15.40 9.66 7.25
CA ALA A 523 14.94 8.65 6.30
C ALA A 523 15.13 7.23 6.84
N GLU A 524 16.28 6.93 7.45
CA GLU A 524 16.57 5.61 8.03
C GLU A 524 15.61 5.26 9.18
N ARG A 525 15.20 6.25 9.98
CA ARG A 525 14.19 6.07 11.04
C ARG A 525 12.81 5.71 10.47
N ILE A 526 12.52 6.04 9.22
CA ILE A 526 11.27 5.68 8.55
C ILE A 526 11.35 4.25 8.03
N ASP A 527 12.35 3.96 7.19
CA ASP A 527 12.67 2.62 6.70
C ASP A 527 14.19 2.39 6.76
N PRO A 528 14.67 1.53 7.69
CA PRO A 528 16.08 1.19 7.79
C PRO A 528 16.63 0.42 6.59
N ARG A 529 15.78 -0.14 5.73
CA ARG A 529 16.17 -0.97 4.58
C ARG A 529 16.14 -0.20 3.25
N ASP A 530 15.71 1.05 3.25
CA ASP A 530 15.65 1.87 2.03
C ASP A 530 17.05 2.00 1.40
N ALA A 531 17.21 1.41 0.22
CA ALA A 531 18.51 1.26 -0.42
C ALA A 531 19.15 2.59 -0.81
N ARG A 532 18.35 3.60 -1.20
CA ARG A 532 18.84 4.96 -1.50
C ARG A 532 19.38 5.62 -0.23
N THR A 533 18.62 5.55 0.85
CA THR A 533 18.99 6.08 2.17
C THR A 533 20.29 5.47 2.66
N GLN A 534 20.39 4.14 2.59
CA GLN A 534 21.57 3.42 3.05
C GLN A 534 22.81 3.73 2.21
N LEU A 535 22.64 3.89 0.88
CA LEU A 535 23.71 4.37 0.02
C LEU A 535 24.17 5.78 0.45
N ASN A 536 23.23 6.69 0.68
CA ASN A 536 23.49 8.08 1.08
C ASN A 536 24.17 8.19 2.46
N LEU A 537 23.76 7.36 3.43
CA LEU A 537 24.44 7.22 4.72
C LEU A 537 25.86 6.67 4.56
N ALA A 538 26.10 5.72 3.65
CA ALA A 538 27.45 5.23 3.38
C ALA A 538 28.37 6.33 2.82
N TYR A 539 27.84 7.25 1.99
CA TYR A 539 28.60 8.43 1.55
C TYR A 539 28.99 9.32 2.72
N THR A 540 28.05 9.66 3.60
CA THR A 540 28.29 10.57 4.72
C THR A 540 29.16 9.94 5.82
N TRP A 541 28.98 8.66 6.16
CA TRP A 541 29.86 7.93 7.11
C TRP A 541 31.30 7.85 6.63
N GLN A 542 31.53 7.67 5.33
CA GLN A 542 32.88 7.71 4.76
C GLN A 542 33.52 9.10 4.94
N GLN A 543 32.74 10.19 4.74
CA GLN A 543 33.23 11.56 4.97
C GLN A 543 33.56 11.80 6.45
N CYS A 544 32.78 11.21 7.37
CA CYS A 544 33.07 11.24 8.81
C CYS A 544 34.26 10.35 9.23
N GLY A 545 34.87 9.60 8.31
CA GLY A 545 36.01 8.74 8.59
C GLY A 545 35.65 7.41 9.27
N ASP A 546 34.39 6.98 9.21
CA ASP A 546 33.92 5.68 9.73
C ASP A 546 33.57 4.72 8.57
N PRO A 547 34.57 4.07 7.96
CA PRO A 547 34.31 3.15 6.86
C PRO A 547 33.63 1.85 7.33
N GLY A 548 33.62 1.55 8.64
CA GLY A 548 32.93 0.39 9.20
C GLY A 548 31.42 0.56 9.15
N ARG A 549 30.92 1.71 9.63
CA ARG A 549 29.51 2.07 9.50
C ARG A 549 29.09 2.22 8.04
N ALA A 550 29.94 2.81 7.20
CA ALA A 550 29.66 2.92 5.78
C ALA A 550 29.42 1.54 5.13
N LEU A 551 30.28 0.54 5.42
CA LEU A 551 30.09 -0.82 4.91
C LEU A 551 28.83 -1.51 5.46
N ALA A 552 28.46 -1.24 6.72
CA ALA A 552 27.23 -1.76 7.31
C ALA A 552 25.98 -1.20 6.59
N CYS A 553 25.96 0.11 6.31
CA CYS A 553 24.92 0.73 5.50
C CYS A 553 24.84 0.09 4.11
N ILE A 554 25.98 -0.10 3.43
CA ILE A 554 25.99 -0.76 2.11
C ILE A 554 25.37 -2.17 2.18
N ALA A 555 25.70 -2.97 3.20
CA ALA A 555 25.14 -4.30 3.37
C ALA A 555 23.62 -4.26 3.60
N GLN A 556 23.13 -3.33 4.41
CA GLN A 556 21.69 -3.12 4.63
C GLN A 556 20.99 -2.69 3.34
N GLY A 557 21.56 -1.74 2.60
CA GLY A 557 21.01 -1.28 1.33
C GLY A 557 20.94 -2.38 0.27
N LEU A 558 21.96 -3.25 0.17
CA LEU A 558 21.94 -4.41 -0.72
C LEU A 558 20.86 -5.43 -0.34
N ALA A 559 20.61 -5.62 0.97
CA ALA A 559 19.57 -6.51 1.44
C ALA A 559 18.15 -5.95 1.19
N GLY A 560 17.99 -4.62 1.17
CA GLY A 560 16.71 -3.95 0.93
C GLY A 560 16.40 -3.62 -0.53
N ASP A 561 17.38 -3.69 -1.44
CA ASP A 561 17.21 -3.35 -2.86
C ASP A 561 16.54 -4.49 -3.66
N ALA A 562 15.28 -4.76 -3.36
CA ALA A 562 14.51 -5.87 -3.95
C ALA A 562 14.45 -5.85 -5.49
N HIS A 563 14.56 -4.67 -6.10
CA HIS A 563 14.52 -4.48 -7.56
C HIS A 563 15.88 -4.24 -8.20
N GLY A 564 16.96 -4.22 -7.41
CA GLY A 564 18.32 -4.03 -7.92
C GLY A 564 18.63 -2.62 -8.45
N VAL A 565 17.83 -1.61 -8.13
CA VAL A 565 17.95 -0.24 -8.67
C VAL A 565 19.23 0.44 -8.20
N HIS A 566 19.65 0.17 -6.96
CA HIS A 566 20.82 0.78 -6.33
C HIS A 566 22.02 -0.17 -6.22
N THR A 567 21.83 -1.45 -6.51
CA THR A 567 22.80 -2.54 -6.31
C THR A 567 24.14 -2.24 -6.94
N GLN A 568 24.17 -1.75 -8.19
CA GLN A 568 25.43 -1.39 -8.85
C GLN A 568 26.17 -0.29 -8.07
N ARG A 569 25.49 0.82 -7.74
CA ARG A 569 26.08 1.95 -7.01
C ARG A 569 26.54 1.57 -5.61
N LEU A 570 25.80 0.70 -4.94
CA LEU A 570 26.16 0.13 -3.63
C LEU A 570 27.44 -0.70 -3.72
N MET A 571 27.55 -1.58 -4.72
CA MET A 571 28.75 -2.41 -4.94
C MET A 571 29.97 -1.56 -5.32
N GLU A 572 29.81 -0.57 -6.20
CA GLU A 572 30.88 0.37 -6.55
C GLU A 572 31.38 1.12 -5.31
N LYS A 573 30.45 1.61 -4.47
CA LYS A 573 30.79 2.30 -3.23
C LYS A 573 31.50 1.38 -2.23
N GLN A 574 31.07 0.11 -2.12
CA GLN A 574 31.73 -0.90 -1.31
C GLN A 574 33.19 -1.08 -1.72
N GLN A 575 33.44 -1.26 -3.03
CA GLN A 575 34.78 -1.46 -3.57
C GLN A 575 35.69 -0.25 -3.29
N GLN A 576 35.17 0.97 -3.45
CA GLN A 576 35.90 2.19 -3.14
C GLN A 576 36.31 2.26 -1.66
N ILE A 577 35.39 1.95 -0.73
CA ILE A 577 35.68 1.96 0.71
C ILE A 577 36.73 0.89 1.06
N LEU A 578 36.59 -0.32 0.52
CA LEU A 578 37.55 -1.40 0.75
C LEU A 578 38.94 -1.08 0.20
N ALA A 579 39.02 -0.47 -0.99
CA ALA A 579 40.28 -0.04 -1.57
C ALA A 579 40.97 1.02 -0.70
N GLN A 580 40.22 1.98 -0.16
CA GLN A 580 40.76 2.98 0.76
C GLN A 580 41.28 2.36 2.06
N ILE A 581 40.53 1.42 2.67
CA ILE A 581 40.99 0.67 3.86
C ILE A 581 42.29 -0.08 3.56
N ALA A 582 42.36 -0.76 2.40
CA ALA A 582 43.54 -1.52 2.00
C ALA A 582 44.77 -0.61 1.84
N ALA A 583 44.60 0.54 1.17
CA ALA A 583 45.66 1.53 1.00
C ALA A 583 46.17 2.09 2.34
N LEU A 584 45.27 2.38 3.29
CA LEU A 584 45.64 2.83 4.64
C LEU A 584 46.46 1.79 5.41
N ARG A 585 46.04 0.52 5.36
CA ARG A 585 46.77 -0.60 5.99
C ARG A 585 48.16 -0.77 5.38
N ALA A 586 48.28 -0.74 4.05
CA ALA A 586 49.57 -0.83 3.36
C ALA A 586 50.51 0.33 3.76
N SER A 587 49.98 1.56 3.82
CA SER A 587 50.73 2.74 4.26
C SER A 587 51.20 2.63 5.71
N GLN A 588 50.37 2.10 6.62
CA GLN A 588 50.77 1.83 8.01
C GLN A 588 51.88 0.78 8.09
N GLN A 589 51.77 -0.33 7.38
CA GLN A 589 52.80 -1.37 7.33
C GLN A 589 54.13 -0.81 6.80
N GLN A 590 54.10 0.02 5.76
CA GLN A 590 55.29 0.66 5.21
C GLN A 590 55.95 1.60 6.24
N ARG A 591 55.16 2.40 6.98
CA ARG A 591 55.68 3.25 8.06
C ARG A 591 56.33 2.43 9.19
N LEU A 592 55.71 1.31 9.58
CA LEU A 592 56.26 0.41 10.60
C LEU A 592 57.59 -0.21 10.12
N ALA A 593 57.65 -0.66 8.86
CA ALA A 593 58.86 -1.19 8.26
C ALA A 593 60.00 -0.16 8.20
N GLN A 594 59.70 1.07 7.76
CA GLN A 594 60.68 2.17 7.74
C GLN A 594 61.19 2.52 9.14
N ARG A 595 60.31 2.53 10.15
CA ARG A 595 60.68 2.76 11.55
C ARG A 595 61.61 1.65 12.07
N ALA A 596 61.30 0.39 11.80
CA ALA A 596 62.14 -0.74 12.18
C ALA A 596 63.53 -0.65 11.53
N ALA A 597 63.60 -0.33 10.23
CA ALA A 597 64.87 -0.15 9.52
C ALA A 597 65.72 0.98 10.10
N ARG A 598 65.12 2.12 10.49
CA ARG A 598 65.84 3.24 11.14
C ARG A 598 66.39 2.86 12.51
N LEU A 599 65.66 2.08 13.30
CA LEU A 599 66.12 1.60 14.60
C LEU A 599 67.30 0.62 14.47
N GLN A 600 67.31 -0.22 13.42
CA GLN A 600 68.40 -1.13 13.13
C GLN A 600 69.66 -0.42 12.60
N ALA A 601 69.51 0.70 11.89
CA ALA A 601 70.64 1.46 11.35
C ALA A 601 71.31 2.41 12.35
N GLY A 602 70.68 2.66 13.51
CA GLY A 602 71.20 3.52 14.58
C GLY A 602 71.72 2.77 15.81
N ALA A 603 71.64 1.43 15.80
CA ALA A 603 72.31 0.53 16.75
C ALA A 603 73.59 -0.01 16.09
#